data_AF-A0A9D6LQ40-F1
#
_entry.id   AF-A0A9D6LQ40-F1
#
_cell.length_a   1.000
_cell.length_b   1.000
_cell.length_c   1.000
_cell.angle_alpha   90.00
_cell.angle_beta   90.00
_cell.angle_gamma   90.00
#
_symmetry.space_group_name_H-M   'P 1'
#
loop_
_entity.id
_entity.type
_entity.pdbx_description
1 polymer ?
#
loop_
_entity_poly.entity_id
_entity_poly.type
_entity_poly.pdbx_seq_one_letter_code
_entity_poly.pdbx_strand_id
1 'polypeptide(L)' 'MHAITGATGNIGKLIAEALLSKGKKVRVIGRSADRLRPLVDKGAEAFA' A
#
# COMPACT_ATOMS: atom_id res chain seq x y z
N MET A 1 11.37 0.12 6.56
CA MET A 1 10.34 -0.49 5.71
C MET A 1 9.01 -0.32 6.42
N HIS A 2 7.96 0.17 5.76
CA HIS A 2 6.66 0.40 6.41
C HIS A 2 5.68 -0.66 5.96
N ALA A 3 5.09 -1.41 6.90
CA ALA A 3 4.02 -2.36 6.61
C ALA A 3 2.68 -1.72 6.96
N ILE A 4 1.77 -1.63 6.00
CA ILE A 4 0.42 -1.09 6.18
C ILE A 4 -0.57 -2.22 6.05
N THR A 5 -1.19 -2.59 7.16
CA THR A 5 -2.30 -3.55 7.18
C THR A 5 -3.61 -2.82 6.88
N GLY A 6 -4.44 -3.40 6.02
CA GLY A 6 -5.67 -2.75 5.57
C GLY A 6 -5.43 -1.58 4.61
N ALA A 7 -4.39 -1.67 3.78
CA ALA A 7 -4.05 -0.62 2.81
C ALA A 7 -5.16 -0.34 1.76
N THR A 8 -6.14 -1.23 1.66
CA THR A 8 -7.32 -1.07 0.78
C THR A 8 -8.43 -0.21 1.40
N GLY A 9 -8.31 0.19 2.67
CA GLY A 9 -9.25 1.08 3.36
C GLY A 9 -8.95 2.57 3.13
N ASN A 10 -9.84 3.46 3.58
CA ASN A 10 -9.74 4.90 3.31
C ASN A 10 -8.45 5.52 3.87
N ILE A 11 -8.09 5.22 5.12
CA ILE A 11 -6.89 5.79 5.74
C ILE A 11 -5.62 5.05 5.30
N GLY A 12 -5.65 3.71 5.30
CA GLY A 12 -4.49 2.89 4.91
C GLY A 12 -3.98 3.22 3.51
N LYS A 13 -4.90 3.47 2.57
CA LYS A 13 -4.58 3.91 1.21
C LYS A 13 -3.86 5.26 1.20
N LEU A 14 -4.41 6.27 1.87
CA LEU A 14 -3.83 7.62 1.92
C LEU A 14 -2.42 7.61 2.54
N ILE A 15 -2.22 6.85 3.61
CA ILE A 15 -0.92 6.72 4.26
C ILE A 15 0.07 6.00 3.33
N ALA A 16 -0.35 4.93 2.65
CA ALA A 16 0.48 4.20 1.70
C ALA A 16 0.95 5.13 0.57
N GLU A 17 0.03 5.86 -0.04
CA GLU A 17 0.34 6.80 -1.12
C GLU A 17 1.27 7.94 -0.65
N ALA A 18 1.04 8.49 0.54
CA ALA A 18 1.89 9.55 1.09
C ALA A 18 3.31 9.08 1.43
N LEU A 19 3.49 7.81 1.81
CA LEU A 19 4.81 7.23 2.06
C LEU A 19 5.52 6.87 0.76
N LEU A 20 4.79 6.34 -0.22
CA LEU A 20 5.32 6.05 -1.56
C LEU A 20 5.77 7.34 -2.26
N SER A 21 4.99 8.42 -2.18
CA SER A 21 5.36 9.71 -2.78
C SER A 21 6.62 10.32 -2.17
N LYS A 22 6.93 9.98 -0.91
CA LYS A 22 8.18 10.34 -0.22
C LYS A 22 9.35 9.41 -0.53
N GLY A 23 9.20 8.48 -1.48
CA GLY A 23 10.22 7.51 -1.88
C GLY A 23 10.52 6.46 -0.79
N LYS A 24 9.61 6.26 0.18
CA LYS A 24 9.79 5.24 1.21
C LYS A 24 9.32 3.88 0.67
N LYS A 25 10.03 2.82 1.06
CA LYS A 25 9.57 1.43 0.81
C LYS A 25 8.36 1.11 1.69
N VAL A 26 7.24 0.79 1.04
CA VAL A 26 5.96 0.45 1.66
C VAL A 26 5.52 -0.94 1.23
N ARG A 27 5.19 -1.79 2.21
CA ARG A 27 4.54 -3.07 2.03
C ARG A 27 3.07 -2.92 2.40
N VAL A 28 2.18 -3.26 1.48
CA VAL A 28 0.73 -3.14 1.66
C VAL A 28 0.13 -4.53 1.86
N ILE A 29 -0.56 -4.71 2.98
CA ILE A 29 -1.16 -5.98 3.38
C ILE A 29 -2.68 -5.84 3.33
N GLY A 30 -3.36 -6.73 2.61
CA GLY A 30 -4.81 -6.69 2.45
C GLY A 30 -5.35 -8.02 1.94
N ARG A 31 -6.67 -8.22 2.02
CA ARG A 31 -7.29 -9.52 1.70
C ARG A 31 -7.52 -9.75 0.20
N SER A 32 -7.30 -8.73 -0.63
CA SER A 32 -7.66 -8.77 -2.04
C SER A 32 -6.54 -8.14 -2.86
N ALA A 33 -5.82 -8.97 -3.62
CA ALA A 33 -4.75 -8.54 -4.51
C ALA A 33 -5.23 -7.47 -5.52
N ASP A 34 -6.45 -7.62 -6.06
CA ASP A 34 -7.02 -6.64 -7.01
C ASP A 34 -7.15 -5.24 -6.42
N ARG A 35 -7.49 -5.14 -5.13
CA ARG A 35 -7.61 -3.85 -4.43
C ARG A 35 -6.25 -3.25 -4.07
N LEU A 36 -5.19 -4.05 -4.05
CA LEU A 36 -3.82 -3.61 -3.78
C LEU A 36 -3.10 -3.14 -5.05
N ARG A 37 -3.52 -3.59 -6.25
CA ARG A 37 -2.93 -3.20 -7.55
C ARG A 37 -2.64 -1.69 -7.69
N PRO A 38 -3.57 -0.77 -7.37
CA PRO A 38 -3.29 0.66 -7.52
C PRO A 38 -2.14 1.18 -6.65
N LEU A 39 -1.84 0.52 -5.54
CA LEU A 39 -0.71 0.85 -4.66
C LEU A 39 0.57 0.18 -5.15
N VAL A 40 0.47 -1.03 -5.71
CA VAL A 40 1.60 -1.75 -6.33
C VAL A 40 2.10 -1.03 -7.57
N ASP A 41 1.19 -0.52 -8.41
CA ASP A 41 1.53 0.28 -9.59
C ASP A 41 2.31 1.56 -9.22
N LYS A 42 2.14 2.05 -7.98
CA LYS A 42 2.88 3.17 -7.41
C LYS A 42 4.20 2.76 -6.73
N GLY A 43 4.56 1.48 -6.78
CA GLY A 43 5.80 0.93 -6.21
C GLY A 43 5.66 0.31 -4.82
N ALA A 44 4.43 0.02 -4.34
CA ALA A 44 4.25 -0.74 -3.11
C ALA A 44 4.46 -2.25 -3.32
N GLU A 45 4.95 -2.93 -2.30
CA GLU A 45 5.02 -4.39 -2.27
C GLU A 45 3.71 -4.94 -1.70
N ALA A 46 2.88 -5.61 -2.52
CA ALA A 46 1.67 -6.24 -2.02
C ALA A 46 1.93 -7.56 -1.30
N PHE A 47 1.19 -7.78 -0.22
CA PHE A 47 1.05 -9.04 0.46
C PHE A 47 -0.44 -9.32 0.63
N ALA A 48 -0.96 -10.26 -0.16
CA ALA A 48 -2.37 -10.62 -0.19
C ALA A 48 -2.63 -11.89 0.63
#